data_AF-A0AAJ3YGY0-F1
#
_entry.id   AF-A0AAJ3YGY0-F1
#
_cell.length_a   1.000
_cell.length_b   1.000
_cell.length_c   1.000
_cell.angle_alpha   90.00
_cell.angle_beta   90.00
_cell.angle_gamma   90.00
#
_symmetry.space_group_name_H-M   'P 1'
#
loop_
_entity.id
_entity.type
_entity.pdbx_description
1 polymer ?
#
loop_
_entity_poly.entity_id
_entity_poly.type
_entity_poly.pdbx_seq_one_letter_code
_entity_poly.pdbx_strand_id
1 'polypeptide(L)' 'MGRTLEQLIADEKNDVVDEAQAMATDILLNIHLAELREKVQKRR' A
#
# COMPACT_ATOMS: atom_id res chain seq x y z
N MET A 1 16.71 15.17 -14.40
CA MET A 1 15.84 14.97 -13.22
C MET A 1 15.03 13.70 -13.48
N GLY A 2 14.95 12.79 -12.51
CA GLY A 2 14.23 11.52 -12.68
C GLY A 2 12.71 11.73 -12.69
N ARG A 3 11.98 10.79 -13.31
CA ARG A 3 10.51 10.80 -13.30
C ARG A 3 9.98 10.65 -11.87
N THR A 4 8.90 11.35 -11.54
CA THR A 4 8.21 11.18 -10.23
C THR A 4 7.33 9.94 -10.26
N LEU A 5 6.93 9.45 -9.09
CA LEU A 5 6.02 8.32 -9.00
C LEU A 5 4.67 8.61 -9.68
N GLU A 6 4.14 9.84 -9.54
CA GLU A 6 2.89 10.20 -10.22
C GLU A 6 3.03 10.17 -11.74
N GLN A 7 4.18 10.59 -12.27
CA GLN A 7 4.47 10.52 -13.70
C GLN A 7 4.60 9.07 -14.19
N LEU A 8 5.20 8.19 -13.38
CA LEU A 8 5.29 6.77 -13.71
C LEU A 8 3.92 6.11 -13.72
N ILE A 9 3.05 6.41 -12.75
CA ILE A 9 1.69 5.87 -12.69
C ILE A 9 0.84 6.41 -13.84
N ALA A 10 1.00 7.68 -14.21
CA ALA A 10 0.26 8.29 -15.31
C ALA A 10 0.64 7.70 -16.69
N ASP A 11 1.86 7.19 -16.84
CA ASP A 11 2.33 6.53 -18.06
C ASP A 11 1.91 5.05 -18.14
N GLU A 12 1.40 4.47 -17.06
CA GLU A 12 1.02 3.05 -17.00
C GLU A 12 -0.41 2.78 -17.44
N LYS A 13 -0.66 1.53 -17.82
CA LYS A 13 -2.01 1.08 -18.16
C LYS A 13 -2.90 1.01 -16.92
N ASN A 14 -4.18 1.35 -17.08
CA ASN A 14 -5.14 1.35 -15.98
C ASN A 14 -5.25 0.00 -15.27
N ASP A 15 -5.19 -1.13 -16.01
CA ASP A 15 -5.24 -2.48 -15.43
C ASP A 15 -4.07 -2.74 -14.47
N VAL A 16 -2.86 -2.32 -14.85
CA VAL A 16 -1.66 -2.43 -14.01
C VAL A 16 -1.78 -1.54 -12.76
N VAL A 17 -2.31 -0.32 -12.91
CA VAL A 17 -2.51 0.60 -11.78
C VAL A 17 -3.57 0.06 -10.81
N ASP A 18 -4.66 -0.49 -11.32
CA ASP A 18 -5.75 -1.05 -10.53
C ASP A 18 -5.26 -2.28 -9.73
N GLU A 19 -4.51 -3.18 -10.36
CA GLU A 19 -3.89 -4.33 -9.67
C GLU A 19 -2.91 -3.88 -8.59
N ALA A 20 -2.06 -2.88 -8.88
CA ALA A 20 -1.12 -2.32 -7.91
C ALA A 20 -1.84 -1.69 -6.71
N GLN A 21 -2.96 -1.00 -6.95
CA GLN A 21 -3.75 -0.36 -5.90
C GLN A 21 -4.48 -1.39 -5.02
N ALA A 22 -4.97 -2.49 -5.60
CA ALA A 22 -5.53 -3.60 -4.86
C ALA A 22 -4.47 -4.25 -3.93
N MET A 23 -3.27 -4.53 -4.45
CA MET A 23 -2.17 -5.06 -3.66
C MET A 23 -1.75 -4.10 -2.53
N ALA A 24 -1.68 -2.80 -2.82
CA ALA A 24 -1.34 -1.78 -1.82
C ALA A 24 -2.37 -1.75 -0.68
N THR A 25 -3.66 -1.93 -0.99
CA THR A 25 -4.74 -2.00 0.00
C THR A 25 -4.57 -3.18 0.95
N ASP A 26 -4.24 -4.36 0.42
CA ASP A 26 -4.01 -5.57 1.23
C ASP A 26 -2.76 -5.44 2.11
N ILE A 27 -1.68 -4.85 1.59
CA ILE A 27 -0.47 -4.60 2.35
C ILE A 27 -0.76 -3.65 3.52
N LEU A 28 -1.46 -2.54 3.26
CA LEU A 28 -1.83 -1.56 4.28
C LEU A 28 -2.71 -2.19 5.37
N LEU A 29 -3.69 -3.01 4.98
CA LEU A 29 -4.53 -3.72 5.93
C LEU A 29 -3.71 -4.62 6.85
N ASN A 30 -2.75 -5.36 6.30
CA ASN A 30 -1.87 -6.23 7.07
C ASN A 30 -0.95 -5.45 8.02
N ILE A 31 -0.43 -4.30 7.58
CA ILE A 31 0.36 -3.40 8.44
C ILE A 31 -0.49 -2.93 9.63
N HIS A 32 -1.69 -2.40 9.37
CA HIS A 32 -2.57 -1.93 10.43
C HIS A 32 -2.98 -3.04 11.41
N LEU A 33 -3.20 -4.25 10.91
CA LEU A 33 -3.50 -5.40 11.76
C LEU A 33 -2.30 -5.79 12.64
N ALA A 34 -1.08 -5.73 12.10
CA ALA A 34 0.14 -5.97 12.87
C ALA A 34 0.33 -4.92 13.97
N GLU A 35 0.16 -3.64 13.64
CA GLU A 35 0.20 -2.53 14.61
C GLU A 35 -0.84 -2.70 15.72
N LEU A 36 -2.06 -3.12 15.37
CA LEU A 36 -3.12 -3.36 16.34
C LEU A 36 -2.78 -4.53 17.27
N ARG A 37 -2.25 -5.63 16.73
CA ARG A 37 -1.80 -6.79 17.53
C ARG A 37 -0.72 -6.39 18.52
N GLU A 38 0.26 -5.59 18.09
CA GLU A 38 1.31 -5.08 18.97
C GLU A 38 0.74 -4.21 20.08
N LYS A 39 -0.19 -3.30 19.76
CA LYS A 39 -0.87 -2.45 20.76
C LYS A 39 -1.65 -3.26 21.78
N VAL A 40 -2.36 -4.30 21.35
CA VAL A 40 -3.11 -5.20 22.25
C VAL A 40 -2.15 -5.96 23.17
N GLN A 41 -1.04 -6.48 22.64
CA GLN A 41 -0.03 -7.18 23.44
C GLN A 41 0.60 -6.27 24.50
N LYS A 42 0.96 -5.03 24.17
CA LYS A 42 1.54 -4.07 25.14
C LYS A 42 0.58 -3.64 26.24
N ARG A 43 -0.73 -3.85 26.07
CA ARG A 43 -1.78 -3.49 27.04
C ARG A 43 -2.21 -4.65 27.93
N ARG A 44 -1.68 -5.86 27.68
CA ARG A 44 -1.99 -7.10 28.39
C ARG A 44 -0.87 -7.47 29.34
#